data_AF-A0A521YT43-F1
#
_entry.id   AF-A0A521YT43-F1
#
_cell.length_a   1.000
_cell.length_b   1.000
_cell.length_c   1.000
_cell.angle_alpha   90.00
_cell.angle_beta   90.00
_cell.angle_gamma   90.00
#
_symmetry.space_group_name_H-M   'P 1'
#
loop_
_entity.id
_entity.type
_entity.pdbx_description
1 polymer ?
#
loop_
_entity_poly.entity_id
_entity_poly.type
_entity_poly.pdbx_seq_one_letter_code
_entity_poly.pdbx_strand_id
1 'polypeptide(L)'
;MPMALGGWWRLWIAFTGIYGVIVVFVVVFETWPTVARTYHHPAYIYQMSPQAQSALIRNATMQDLEQMLVAADRAGNVPQAKEIAAKILERRAEKIVWDPLEMEMANGYTMTVSSDISHTDKDLLAKEYARVLNAQLPEARLSAIGKALMFWFIPCIVIAAFGLLCRWVYHGFRKPPAAT
;
A
#
# COMPACT_ATOMS: atom_id res chain seq x y z
N MET A 1 -2.42 -4.62 49.28
CA MET A 1 -1.63 -3.40 49.59
C MET A 1 -1.53 -2.56 48.33
N PRO A 2 -2.04 -1.32 48.31
CA PRO A 2 -1.88 -0.43 47.16
C PRO A 2 -0.41 -0.05 47.01
N MET A 3 0.20 -0.37 45.86
CA MET A 3 1.54 0.09 45.52
C MET A 3 1.45 1.59 45.18
N ALA A 4 1.88 2.45 46.11
CA ALA A 4 1.97 3.89 45.84
C ALA A 4 3.02 4.15 44.75
N LEU A 5 2.61 4.62 43.57
CA LEU A 5 3.54 5.05 42.53
C LEU A 5 4.38 6.23 43.05
N GLY A 6 5.70 6.05 43.10
CA GLY A 6 6.65 7.11 43.44
C GLY A 6 6.58 8.28 42.47
N GLY A 7 6.94 9.49 42.93
CA GLY A 7 6.84 10.72 42.13
C GLY A 7 7.57 10.66 40.78
N TRP A 8 8.70 9.94 40.72
CA TRP A 8 9.44 9.69 39.48
C TRP A 8 8.60 8.95 38.43
N TRP A 9 7.88 7.90 38.82
CA TRP A 9 7.05 7.13 37.89
C TRP A 9 5.87 7.95 37.37
N ARG A 10 5.29 8.82 38.21
CA ARG A 10 4.21 9.72 37.78
C ARG A 10 4.67 10.71 36.72
N LEU A 11 5.85 11.32 36.93
CA LEU A 11 6.46 12.24 35.96
C LEU A 11 6.79 11.51 34.65
N TRP A 12 7.35 10.30 34.75
CA TRP A 12 7.68 9.47 33.60
C TRP A 12 6.43 9.14 32.76
N ILE A 13 5.36 8.69 33.40
CA ILE A 13 4.09 8.38 32.72
C ILE A 13 3.54 9.64 32.02
N ALA A 14 3.50 10.78 32.71
CA ALA A 14 3.01 12.03 32.12
C ALA A 14 3.85 12.45 30.89
N PHE A 15 5.18 12.39 31.00
CA PHE A 15 6.08 12.72 29.89
C PHE A 15 5.91 11.77 28.70
N THR A 16 5.88 10.46 28.93
CA THR A 16 5.70 9.46 27.87
C THR A 16 4.36 9.57 27.16
N GLY A 17 3.29 9.94 27.90
CA GLY A 17 1.97 10.19 27.32
C GLY A 17 1.98 11.40 26.38
N ILE A 18 2.51 12.54 26.84
CA ILE A 18 2.60 13.77 26.03
C ILE A 18 3.48 13.53 24.80
N TYR A 19 4.67 12.97 24.99
CA TYR A 19 5.59 12.62 23.91
C TYR A 19 4.94 11.66 22.90
N GLY A 20 4.22 10.64 23.39
CA GLY A 20 3.52 9.69 22.54
C GLY A 20 2.45 10.33 21.68
N VAL A 21 1.63 11.20 22.25
CA VAL A 21 0.61 11.94 21.48
C VAL A 21 1.28 12.75 20.37
N ILE A 22 2.38 13.46 20.66
CA ILE A 22 3.10 14.25 19.66
C ILE A 22 3.68 13.37 18.56
N VAL A 23 4.38 12.29 18.92
CA VAL A 23 5.01 11.38 17.93
C VAL A 23 3.95 10.70 17.07
N VAL A 24 2.90 10.16 17.68
CA VAL A 24 1.80 9.53 16.94
C VAL A 24 1.17 10.54 16.00
N PHE A 25 0.87 11.76 16.46
CA PHE A 25 0.30 12.81 15.61
C PHE A 25 1.20 13.15 14.42
N VAL A 26 2.49 13.42 14.65
CA VAL A 26 3.45 13.77 13.59
C VAL A 26 3.61 12.62 12.59
N VAL A 27 3.85 11.40 13.07
CA VAL A 27 4.06 10.24 12.19
C VAL A 27 2.80 9.91 11.41
N VAL A 28 1.64 9.87 12.06
CA VAL A 28 0.37 9.58 11.40
C VAL A 28 0.06 10.65 10.37
N PHE A 29 0.25 11.94 10.65
CA PHE A 29 -0.03 13.02 9.70
C PHE A 29 0.87 12.96 8.46
N GLU A 30 2.18 12.76 8.65
CA GLU A 30 3.13 12.70 7.55
C GLU A 30 2.98 11.43 6.70
N THR A 31 2.71 10.30 7.36
CA THR A 31 2.68 8.98 6.70
C THR A 31 1.28 8.46 6.41
N TRP A 32 0.23 9.27 6.61
CA TRP A 32 -1.15 8.82 6.42
C TRP A 32 -1.37 8.29 4.99
N PRO A 33 -1.75 7.01 4.83
CA PRO A 33 -2.02 6.46 3.52
C PRO A 33 -3.25 7.10 2.90
N THR A 34 -3.06 7.66 1.70
CA THR A 34 -4.10 8.23 0.85
C THR A 34 -4.06 7.55 -0.52
N VAL A 35 -5.18 7.60 -1.26
CA VAL A 35 -5.24 7.06 -2.63
C VAL A 35 -4.12 7.65 -3.48
N ALA A 36 -3.92 8.96 -3.40
CA ALA A 36 -2.88 9.70 -4.12
C ALA A 36 -1.45 9.21 -3.87
N ARG A 37 -1.17 8.64 -2.69
CA ARG A 37 0.17 8.19 -2.27
C ARG A 37 0.35 6.66 -2.34
N THR A 38 -0.69 5.93 -2.77
CA THR A 38 -0.64 4.47 -2.83
C THR A 38 0.02 4.04 -4.13
N TYR A 39 1.12 3.29 -4.04
CA TYR A 39 1.82 2.76 -5.20
C TYR A 39 0.94 1.80 -6.00
N HIS A 40 1.04 1.86 -7.33
CA HIS A 40 0.38 0.88 -8.18
C HIS A 40 1.00 -0.51 -7.97
N HIS A 41 0.15 -1.51 -7.78
CA HIS A 41 0.54 -2.91 -7.82
C HIS A 41 -0.15 -3.61 -8.99
N PRO A 42 0.55 -4.39 -9.83
CA PRO A 42 -0.04 -5.04 -11.02
C PRO A 42 -1.28 -5.90 -10.68
N ALA A 43 -1.29 -6.49 -9.49
CA ALA A 43 -2.41 -7.30 -9.02
C ALA A 43 -3.74 -6.54 -8.88
N TYR A 44 -3.72 -5.20 -8.81
CA TYR A 44 -4.92 -4.38 -8.72
C TYR A 44 -5.81 -4.50 -9.96
N ILE A 45 -5.20 -4.72 -11.14
CA ILE A 45 -5.93 -4.94 -12.38
C ILE A 45 -6.84 -6.18 -12.27
N TYR A 46 -6.32 -7.27 -11.69
CA TYR A 46 -7.09 -8.51 -11.52
C TYR A 46 -8.20 -8.41 -10.46
N GLN A 47 -8.19 -7.39 -9.61
CA GLN A 47 -9.22 -7.13 -8.60
C GLN A 47 -10.37 -6.24 -9.10
N MET A 48 -10.22 -5.67 -10.31
CA MET A 48 -11.27 -4.91 -10.96
C MET A 48 -12.41 -5.81 -11.46
N SER A 49 -13.56 -5.23 -11.76
CA SER A 49 -14.64 -5.97 -12.42
C SER A 49 -14.18 -6.51 -13.80
N PRO A 50 -14.73 -7.65 -14.26
CA PRO A 50 -14.40 -8.20 -15.58
C PRO A 50 -14.64 -7.22 -16.73
N GLN A 51 -15.62 -6.32 -16.59
CA GLN A 51 -15.92 -5.31 -17.59
C GLN A 51 -14.80 -4.26 -17.70
N ALA A 52 -14.29 -3.76 -16.56
CA ALA A 52 -13.14 -2.85 -16.54
C ALA A 52 -11.87 -3.54 -17.03
N GLN A 53 -11.65 -4.80 -16.66
CA GLN A 53 -10.55 -5.61 -17.19
C GLN A 53 -10.65 -5.77 -18.71
N SER A 54 -11.85 -5.99 -19.25
CA SER A 54 -12.06 -6.12 -20.70
C SER A 54 -11.70 -4.84 -21.44
N ALA A 55 -11.94 -3.66 -20.83
CA ALA A 55 -11.53 -2.39 -21.40
C ALA A 55 -10.00 -2.22 -21.45
N LEU A 56 -9.27 -2.86 -20.52
CA LEU A 56 -7.81 -2.96 -20.56
C LEU A 56 -7.32 -4.01 -21.55
N ILE A 57 -7.95 -5.19 -21.58
CA ILE A 57 -7.59 -6.30 -22.47
C ILE A 57 -7.94 -6.00 -23.93
N ARG A 58 -8.86 -5.06 -24.19
CA ARG A 58 -8.99 -4.46 -25.52
C ARG A 58 -7.70 -3.80 -26.01
N ASN A 59 -6.68 -3.62 -25.15
CA ASN A 59 -5.30 -3.26 -25.48
C ASN A 59 -4.30 -4.40 -25.38
N ALA A 60 -4.71 -5.67 -25.33
CA ALA A 60 -3.78 -6.78 -25.48
C ALA A 60 -2.86 -6.44 -26.63
N THR A 61 -1.58 -6.26 -26.35
CA THR A 61 -0.64 -5.79 -27.36
C THR A 61 -0.68 -6.79 -28.51
N MET A 62 -0.29 -6.39 -29.72
CA MET A 62 -0.19 -7.37 -30.80
C MET A 62 0.63 -8.60 -30.38
N GLN A 63 1.63 -8.38 -29.51
CA GLN A 63 2.43 -9.42 -28.90
C GLN A 63 1.64 -10.33 -27.93
N ASP A 64 0.74 -9.80 -27.11
CA ASP A 64 -0.13 -10.61 -26.24
C ASP A 64 -1.10 -11.46 -27.04
N LEU A 65 -1.72 -10.89 -28.09
CA LEU A 65 -2.60 -11.65 -28.99
C LEU A 65 -1.83 -12.77 -29.71
N GLU A 66 -0.60 -12.48 -30.15
CA GLU A 66 0.28 -13.49 -30.74
C GLU A 66 0.67 -14.57 -29.74
N GLN A 67 0.97 -14.23 -28.48
CA GLN A 67 1.23 -15.22 -27.42
C GLN A 67 0.00 -16.07 -27.10
N MET A 68 -1.19 -15.47 -27.03
CA MET A 68 -2.45 -16.18 -26.83
C MET A 68 -2.75 -17.14 -27.99
N LEU A 69 -2.47 -16.72 -29.23
CA LEU A 69 -2.59 -17.58 -30.41
C LEU A 69 -1.67 -18.80 -30.30
N VAL A 70 -0.39 -18.58 -29.98
CA VAL A 70 0.60 -19.66 -29.80
C VAL A 70 0.19 -20.60 -28.66
N ALA A 71 -0.33 -20.07 -27.55
CA ALA A 71 -0.81 -20.89 -26.44
C ALA A 71 -2.04 -21.73 -26.81
N ALA A 72 -3.02 -21.15 -27.51
CA ALA A 72 -4.22 -21.86 -27.96
C ALA A 72 -3.90 -22.96 -29.00
N ASP A 73 -2.98 -22.67 -29.92
CA ASP A 73 -2.48 -23.63 -30.91
C ASP A 73 -1.74 -24.81 -30.23
N ARG A 74 -0.84 -24.52 -29.28
CA ARG A 74 -0.15 -25.54 -28.47
C ARG A 74 -1.11 -26.41 -27.65
N ALA A 75 -2.22 -25.85 -27.21
CA ALA A 75 -3.27 -26.58 -26.48
C ALA A 75 -4.18 -27.41 -27.41
N GLY A 76 -4.01 -27.32 -28.74
CA GLY A 76 -4.88 -27.98 -29.72
C GLY A 76 -6.28 -27.37 -29.84
N ASN A 77 -6.52 -26.18 -29.29
CA ASN A 77 -7.82 -25.52 -29.31
C ASN A 77 -8.02 -24.72 -30.61
N VAL A 78 -8.25 -25.44 -31.71
CA VAL A 78 -8.39 -24.87 -33.06
C VAL A 78 -9.49 -23.78 -33.17
N PRO A 79 -10.68 -23.93 -32.56
CA PRO A 79 -11.70 -22.88 -32.58
C PRO A 79 -11.21 -21.56 -31.98
N GLN A 80 -10.56 -21.61 -30.82
CA GLN A 80 -10.04 -20.43 -30.14
C GLN A 80 -8.88 -19.79 -30.91
N ALA A 81 -7.97 -20.59 -31.45
CA ALA A 81 -6.87 -20.10 -32.28
C ALA A 81 -7.38 -19.34 -33.52
N LYS A 82 -8.43 -19.84 -34.19
CA LYS A 82 -9.06 -19.14 -35.32
C LYS A 82 -9.66 -17.80 -34.92
N GLU A 83 -10.33 -17.72 -33.78
CA GLU A 83 -10.91 -16.47 -33.28
C GLU A 83 -9.81 -15.43 -32.98
N ILE A 84 -8.73 -15.84 -32.32
CA ILE A 84 -7.60 -14.95 -32.01
C ILE A 84 -6.90 -14.49 -33.30
N ALA A 85 -6.69 -15.39 -34.27
CA ALA A 85 -6.08 -15.05 -35.55
C ALA A 85 -6.94 -14.05 -36.35
N ALA A 86 -8.26 -14.19 -36.33
CA ALA A 86 -9.17 -13.23 -36.97
C ALA A 86 -9.04 -11.83 -36.34
N LYS A 87 -8.99 -11.75 -35.00
CA LYS A 87 -8.77 -10.48 -34.27
C LYS A 87 -7.42 -9.83 -34.60
N ILE A 88 -6.35 -10.62 -34.75
CA ILE A 88 -5.03 -10.13 -35.17
C ILE A 88 -5.09 -9.54 -36.58
N LEU A 89 -5.78 -10.20 -37.51
CA LEU A 89 -5.93 -9.73 -38.89
C LEU A 89 -6.76 -8.44 -38.96
N GLU A 90 -7.87 -8.39 -38.22
CA GLU A 90 -8.72 -7.20 -38.10
C GLU A 90 -7.90 -5.99 -37.61
N ARG A 91 -7.14 -6.16 -36.52
CA ARG A 91 -6.24 -5.12 -36.00
C ARG A 91 -5.12 -4.72 -36.95
N ARG A 92 -4.54 -5.66 -37.70
CA ARG A 92 -3.49 -5.33 -38.70
C ARG A 92 -4.08 -4.60 -39.91
N ALA A 93 -5.33 -4.88 -40.25
CA ALA A 93 -6.04 -4.20 -41.32
C ALA A 93 -6.46 -2.77 -40.91
N GLU A 94 -6.78 -2.58 -39.62
CA GLU A 94 -6.87 -1.26 -38.98
C GLU A 94 -5.47 -0.65 -38.85
N LYS A 95 -4.92 -0.19 -39.97
CA LYS A 95 -3.67 0.58 -40.04
C LYS A 95 -3.89 2.01 -39.52
N ILE A 96 -4.43 2.13 -38.32
CA ILE A 96 -4.55 3.38 -37.59
C ILE A 96 -3.53 3.30 -36.47
N VAL A 97 -2.55 4.19 -36.51
CA VAL A 97 -1.63 4.43 -35.40
C VAL A 97 -2.48 5.02 -34.27
N TRP A 98 -3.10 4.15 -33.50
CA TRP A 98 -3.75 4.51 -32.26
C TRP A 98 -2.64 4.75 -31.26
N ASP A 99 -2.23 6.01 -31.13
CA ASP A 99 -1.31 6.38 -30.07
C ASP A 99 -1.96 5.95 -28.74
N PRO A 100 -1.28 5.10 -27.94
CA PRO A 100 -1.81 4.64 -26.67
C PRO A 100 -2.25 5.84 -25.85
N LEU A 101 -3.51 5.85 -25.41
CA LEU A 101 -4.00 6.92 -24.56
C LEU A 101 -3.45 6.67 -23.15
N GLU A 102 -2.54 7.52 -22.71
CA GLU A 102 -2.10 7.52 -21.32
C GLU A 102 -3.18 8.18 -20.46
N MET A 103 -3.84 7.39 -19.62
CA MET A 103 -4.82 7.87 -18.67
C MET A 103 -4.20 7.96 -17.28
N GLU A 104 -4.16 9.17 -16.71
CA GLU A 104 -3.72 9.39 -15.33
C GLU A 104 -4.79 8.90 -14.34
N MET A 105 -4.37 8.06 -13.41
CA MET A 105 -5.23 7.49 -12.37
C MET A 105 -5.23 8.32 -11.09
N ALA A 106 -6.13 8.01 -10.15
CA ALA A 106 -6.27 8.72 -8.88
C ALA A 106 -5.01 8.74 -7.98
N ASN A 107 -4.02 7.88 -8.25
CA ASN A 107 -2.73 7.85 -7.57
C ASN A 107 -1.58 8.45 -8.40
N GLY A 108 -1.88 9.15 -9.50
CA GLY A 108 -0.89 9.68 -10.45
C GLY A 108 -0.24 8.62 -11.34
N TYR A 109 -0.65 7.35 -11.24
CA TYR A 109 -0.16 6.30 -12.14
C TYR A 109 -0.77 6.47 -13.52
N THR A 110 0.06 6.48 -14.56
CA THR A 110 -0.42 6.48 -15.95
C THR A 110 -0.68 5.05 -16.40
N MET A 111 -1.91 4.79 -16.86
CA MET A 111 -2.29 3.51 -17.43
C MET A 111 -2.52 3.69 -18.92
N THR A 112 -1.87 2.87 -19.71
CA THR A 112 -2.10 2.81 -21.16
C THR A 112 -3.46 2.16 -21.42
N VAL A 113 -4.37 2.94 -21.98
CA VAL A 113 -5.68 2.47 -22.45
C VAL A 113 -5.80 2.71 -23.95
N SER A 114 -6.83 2.10 -24.55
CA SER A 114 -7.04 2.17 -25.98
C SER A 114 -7.58 3.54 -26.28
N SER A 115 -7.16 4.15 -27.39
CA SER A 115 -7.76 5.40 -27.86
C SER A 115 -9.25 5.23 -28.22
N ASP A 116 -9.69 4.01 -28.54
CA ASP A 116 -11.08 3.69 -28.89
C ASP A 116 -12.01 3.46 -27.68
N ILE A 117 -11.48 3.50 -26.45
CA ILE A 117 -12.26 3.22 -25.25
C ILE A 117 -13.37 4.27 -25.08
N SER A 118 -14.60 3.81 -24.88
CA SER A 118 -15.76 4.68 -24.68
C SER A 118 -15.58 5.53 -23.42
N HIS A 119 -16.16 6.74 -23.40
CA HIS A 119 -16.12 7.59 -22.20
C HIS A 119 -16.70 6.88 -20.97
N THR A 120 -17.78 6.11 -21.15
CA THR A 120 -18.39 5.30 -20.09
C THR A 120 -17.43 4.26 -19.53
N ASP A 121 -16.63 3.61 -20.38
CA ASP A 121 -15.64 2.62 -19.95
C ASP A 121 -14.43 3.28 -19.27
N LYS A 122 -14.02 4.49 -19.68
CA LYS A 122 -13.00 5.29 -18.97
C LYS A 122 -13.43 5.59 -17.54
N ASP A 123 -14.65 6.10 -17.38
CA ASP A 123 -15.21 6.43 -16.06
C ASP A 123 -15.36 5.18 -15.19
N LEU A 124 -15.82 4.08 -15.78
CA LEU A 124 -15.92 2.79 -15.09
C LEU A 124 -14.55 2.31 -14.62
N LEU A 125 -13.54 2.37 -15.49
CA LEU A 125 -12.18 1.95 -15.19
C LEU A 125 -11.56 2.80 -14.06
N ALA A 126 -11.68 4.13 -14.13
CA ALA A 126 -11.20 5.03 -13.09
C ALA A 126 -11.89 4.77 -11.74
N LYS A 127 -13.21 4.54 -11.76
CA LYS A 127 -14.00 4.23 -10.56
C LYS A 127 -13.62 2.88 -9.95
N GLU A 128 -13.48 1.84 -10.76
CA GLU A 128 -13.08 0.51 -10.31
C GLU A 128 -11.64 0.51 -9.76
N TYR A 129 -10.73 1.23 -10.42
CA TYR A 129 -9.36 1.38 -9.91
C TYR A 129 -9.33 2.11 -8.56
N ALA A 130 -10.06 3.22 -8.43
CA ALA A 130 -10.19 3.93 -7.16
C ALA A 130 -10.82 3.05 -6.07
N ARG A 131 -11.81 2.22 -6.41
CA ARG A 131 -12.41 1.24 -5.48
C ARG A 131 -11.37 0.24 -4.97
N VAL A 132 -10.56 -0.33 -5.87
CA VAL A 132 -9.49 -1.28 -5.51
C VAL A 132 -8.45 -0.60 -4.62
N LEU A 133 -7.99 0.61 -4.96
CA LEU A 133 -7.05 1.35 -4.10
C LEU A 133 -7.62 1.63 -2.72
N ASN A 134 -8.90 2.05 -2.64
CA ASN A 134 -9.56 2.28 -1.35
C ASN A 134 -9.68 1.02 -0.51
N ALA A 135 -9.85 -0.16 -1.13
CA ALA A 135 -9.89 -1.43 -0.41
C ALA A 135 -8.54 -1.80 0.25
N GLN A 136 -7.42 -1.27 -0.25
CA GLN A 136 -6.07 -1.52 0.28
C GLN A 136 -5.68 -0.52 1.39
N LEU A 137 -6.35 0.63 1.48
CA LEU A 137 -6.04 1.66 2.48
C LEU A 137 -6.14 1.19 3.95
N PRO A 138 -7.11 0.35 4.37
CA PRO A 138 -7.20 -0.09 5.76
C PRO A 138 -5.96 -0.85 6.23
N GLU A 139 -5.42 -1.75 5.40
CA GLU A 139 -4.21 -2.51 5.73
C GLU A 139 -2.99 -1.59 5.82
N ALA A 140 -2.83 -0.68 4.86
CA ALA A 140 -1.76 0.31 4.89
C ALA A 140 -1.86 1.24 6.13
N ARG A 141 -3.07 1.67 6.50
CA ARG A 141 -3.31 2.51 7.69
C ARG A 141 -2.98 1.78 8.97
N LEU A 142 -3.36 0.51 9.08
CA LEU A 142 -3.01 -0.32 10.23
C LEU A 142 -1.49 -0.47 10.36
N SER A 143 -0.79 -0.71 9.24
CA SER A 143 0.67 -0.74 9.21
C SER A 143 1.30 0.59 9.64
N ALA A 144 0.77 1.73 9.18
CA ALA A 144 1.24 3.05 9.57
C ALA A 144 1.06 3.32 11.07
N ILE A 145 -0.10 2.97 11.63
CA ILE A 145 -0.35 3.06 13.09
C ILE A 145 0.64 2.17 13.86
N GLY A 146 0.85 0.93 13.40
CA GLY A 146 1.83 0.02 14.01
C GLY A 146 3.24 0.62 14.04
N LYS A 147 3.69 1.21 12.93
CA LYS A 147 4.98 1.91 12.86
C LYS A 147 5.03 3.11 13.82
N ALA A 148 3.98 3.93 13.86
CA ALA A 148 3.90 5.07 14.78
C ALA A 148 4.01 4.63 16.25
N LEU A 149 3.32 3.55 16.62
CA LEU A 149 3.41 2.97 17.96
C LEU A 149 4.80 2.43 18.27
N MET A 150 5.48 1.78 17.32
CA MET A 150 6.87 1.34 17.50
C MET A 150 7.82 2.52 17.72
N PHE A 151 7.70 3.57 16.90
CA PHE A 151 8.50 4.79 17.03
C PHE A 151 8.27 5.53 18.35
N TRP A 152 7.07 5.41 18.93
CA TRP A 152 6.79 5.93 20.27
C TRP A 152 7.34 5.03 21.38
N PHE A 153 7.02 3.73 21.33
CA PHE A 153 7.24 2.82 22.45
C PHE A 153 8.71 2.44 22.64
N ILE A 154 9.47 2.29 21.55
CA ILE A 154 10.90 1.90 21.61
C ILE A 154 11.72 2.95 22.38
N PRO A 155 11.70 4.26 22.04
CA PRO A 155 12.41 5.27 22.83
C PRO A 155 11.97 5.33 24.30
N CYS A 156 10.66 5.15 24.57
CA CYS A 156 10.17 5.13 25.95
C CYS A 156 10.77 3.97 26.75
N ILE A 157 10.83 2.75 26.20
CA ILE A 157 11.48 1.62 26.86
C ILE A 157 12.97 1.91 27.10
N VAL A 158 13.67 2.41 26.08
CA VAL A 158 15.11 2.67 26.16
C VAL A 158 15.44 3.65 27.28
N ILE A 159 14.71 4.76 27.38
CA ILE A 159 14.94 5.76 28.43
C ILE A 159 14.55 5.20 29.81
N ALA A 160 13.46 4.44 29.91
CA ALA A 160 13.07 3.80 31.17
C ALA A 160 14.13 2.80 31.66
N ALA A 161 14.64 1.97 30.75
CA ALA A 161 15.73 1.03 31.04
C ALA A 161 17.00 1.75 31.49
N PHE A 162 17.35 2.86 30.82
CA PHE A 162 18.48 3.70 31.20
C PHE A 162 18.31 4.29 32.60
N GLY A 163 17.13 4.82 32.93
CA GLY A 163 16.82 5.33 34.26
C GLY A 163 16.92 4.27 35.36
N LEU A 164 16.46 3.04 35.09
CA LEU A 164 16.61 1.91 36.01
C LEU A 164 18.08 1.51 36.20
N LEU A 165 18.86 1.50 35.11
CA LEU A 165 20.28 1.19 35.15
C LEU A 165 21.06 2.23 35.96
N CYS A 166 20.85 3.53 35.73
CA CYS A 166 21.45 4.59 36.54
C CYS A 166 21.10 4.47 38.02
N ARG A 167 19.84 4.17 38.34
CA ARG A 167 19.39 3.96 39.72
C ARG A 167 20.08 2.76 40.37
N TRP A 168 20.20 1.65 39.64
CA TRP A 168 20.89 0.45 40.12
C TRP A 168 22.36 0.73 40.43
N VAL A 169 23.06 1.40 39.51
CA VAL A 169 24.46 1.83 39.70
C VAL A 169 24.59 2.74 40.92
N TYR A 170 23.73 3.74 41.05
CA TYR A 170 23.75 4.68 42.19
C TYR A 170 23.55 3.98 43.55
N HIS A 171 22.62 3.02 43.62
CA HIS A 171 22.40 2.25 44.84
C HIS A 171 23.57 1.30 45.14
N GLY A 172 24.21 0.71 44.14
CA GLY A 172 25.39 -0.15 44.33
C GLY A 172 26.57 0.57 44.97
N PHE A 173 26.72 1.88 44.75
CA PHE A 173 27.79 2.68 45.36
C PHE A 173 27.46 3.26 46.75
N ARG A 174 26.19 3.19 47.20
CA ARG A 174 25.84 3.64 48.55
C ARG A 174 26.24 2.59 49.57
N LYS A 175 27.21 2.93 50.43
CA LYS A 175 27.59 2.08 51.56
C LYS A 175 26.37 1.80 52.44
N PRO A 176 26.18 0.56 52.92
CA PRO A 176 25.11 0.26 53.86
C PRO A 176 25.26 1.17 55.09
N PRO A 177 24.16 1.69 55.65
CA PRO A 177 24.22 2.49 56.87
C PRO A 177 24.92 1.67 57.95
N ALA A 178 25.88 2.29 58.65
CA ALA A 178 26.57 1.63 59.76
C ALA A 178 25.51 1.13 60.76
N ALA A 179 25.58 -0.16 61.10
CA ALA A 179 24.69 -0.75 62.10
C ALA A 179 25.00 -0.08 63.45
N THR A 180 24.11 0.81 63.88
CA THR A 180 24.12 1.44 65.22
C THR A 180 23.30 0.62 66.18
#